data_AF-A0A529SKK9-F1
#
_entry.id   AF-A0A529SKK9-F1
#
_cell.length_a   1.000
_cell.length_b   1.000
_cell.length_c   1.000
_cell.angle_alpha   90.00
_cell.angle_beta   90.00
_cell.angle_gamma   90.00
#
_symmetry.space_group_name_H-M   'P 1'
#
loop_
_entity.id
_entity.type
_entity.pdbx_description
1 polymer ?
#
loop_
_entity_poly.entity_id
_entity_poly.type
_entity_poly.pdbx_seq_one_letter_code
_entity_poly.pdbx_strand_id
1 'polypeptide(L)'
;LWLDARAAREVEEIRAGPEDRLRFEKTASGLAACQQGSQFVFMKRNMPELLARASTAFHCKDWLYFKLTGDRATDPSEATFTFGDFRTREYCDDVLDVLGVADLRHLLPPIVDGSRQSAGLSRAA
;
A
#
# COMPACT_ATOMS: atom_id res chain seq x y z
N LEU A 1 -1.26 -5.99 -10.80
CA LEU A 1 -0.34 -5.38 -11.79
C LEU A 1 -0.90 -4.02 -12.17
N TRP A 2 -0.10 -3.07 -12.69
CA TRP A 2 -0.58 -1.71 -12.99
C TRP A 2 -1.78 -1.66 -13.96
N LEU A 3 -1.86 -2.62 -14.90
CA LEU A 3 -2.98 -2.70 -15.85
C LEU A 3 -4.24 -3.35 -15.27
N ASP A 4 -4.22 -3.78 -14.01
CA ASP A 4 -5.36 -4.42 -13.35
C ASP A 4 -6.36 -3.38 -12.85
N ALA A 5 -7.54 -3.35 -13.47
CA ALA A 5 -8.60 -2.40 -13.15
C ALA A 5 -9.77 -3.04 -12.38
N ARG A 6 -9.60 -4.23 -11.76
CA ARG A 6 -10.71 -4.94 -11.08
C ARG A 6 -11.38 -4.12 -9.96
N ALA A 7 -10.63 -3.21 -9.34
CA ALA A 7 -11.11 -2.33 -8.28
C ALA A 7 -11.74 -1.02 -8.80
N ALA A 8 -12.08 -0.92 -10.09
CA ALA A 8 -12.63 0.31 -10.67
C ALA A 8 -13.92 0.76 -9.96
N ARG A 9 -14.79 -0.20 -9.59
CA ARG A 9 -16.02 0.10 -8.86
C ARG A 9 -15.74 0.70 -7.49
N GLU A 10 -14.84 0.08 -6.72
CA GLU A 10 -14.42 0.57 -5.39
C GLU A 10 -13.86 1.99 -5.48
N VAL A 11 -13.08 2.28 -6.51
CA VAL A 11 -12.51 3.62 -6.73
C VAL A 11 -13.59 4.66 -7.00
N GLU A 12 -14.56 4.36 -7.88
CA GLU A 12 -15.67 5.29 -8.13
C GLU A 12 -16.53 5.52 -6.88
N GLU A 13 -16.78 4.47 -6.07
CA GLU A 13 -17.48 4.57 -4.79
C GLU A 13 -16.72 5.48 -3.80
N ILE A 14 -15.40 5.31 -3.65
CA ILE A 14 -14.59 6.11 -2.72
C ILE A 14 -14.51 7.56 -3.20
N ARG A 15 -14.26 7.80 -4.49
CA ARG A 15 -14.15 9.15 -5.07
C ARG A 15 -15.45 9.94 -5.01
N ALA A 16 -16.60 9.27 -4.95
CA ALA A 16 -17.89 9.92 -4.74
C ALA A 16 -18.10 10.38 -3.29
N GLY A 17 -17.32 9.86 -2.34
CA GLY A 17 -17.38 10.21 -0.93
C GLY A 17 -16.67 11.55 -0.61
N PRO A 18 -17.20 12.36 0.32
CA PRO A 18 -16.58 13.63 0.69
C PRO A 18 -15.18 13.47 1.31
N GLU A 19 -14.92 12.31 1.93
CA GLU A 19 -13.66 11.97 2.58
C GLU A 19 -12.51 11.70 1.59
N ASP A 20 -12.78 11.46 0.29
CA ASP A 20 -11.70 11.29 -0.70
C ASP A 20 -10.81 12.53 -0.82
N ARG A 21 -11.37 13.72 -0.53
CA ARG A 21 -10.59 14.96 -0.49
C ARG A 21 -9.49 14.90 0.58
N LEU A 22 -9.80 14.39 1.78
CA LEU A 22 -8.82 14.23 2.85
C LEU A 22 -7.68 13.30 2.39
N ARG A 23 -8.03 12.14 1.82
CA ARG A 23 -7.06 11.19 1.26
C ARG A 23 -6.19 11.83 0.18
N PHE A 24 -6.78 12.61 -0.73
CA PHE A 24 -6.05 13.30 -1.78
C PHE A 24 -5.09 14.36 -1.22
N GLU A 25 -5.51 15.16 -0.24
CA GLU A 25 -4.67 16.19 0.38
C GLU A 25 -3.45 15.60 1.13
N LYS A 26 -3.57 14.36 1.62
CA LYS A 26 -2.50 13.59 2.27
C LYS A 26 -1.56 12.92 1.27
N THR A 27 -2.10 12.21 0.27
CA THR A 27 -1.30 11.42 -0.68
C THR A 27 -0.79 12.21 -1.88
N ALA A 28 -1.40 13.37 -2.17
CA ALA A 28 -1.24 14.14 -3.41
C ALA A 28 -1.48 13.30 -4.70
N SER A 29 -2.24 12.22 -4.58
CA SER A 29 -2.46 11.25 -5.65
C SER A 29 -3.94 10.99 -5.90
N GLY A 30 -4.34 11.05 -7.17
CA GLY A 30 -5.67 10.63 -7.59
C GLY A 30 -5.85 9.13 -7.39
N LEU A 31 -6.97 8.72 -6.79
CA LEU A 31 -7.25 7.30 -6.57
C LEU A 31 -7.47 6.60 -7.92
N ALA A 32 -6.72 5.54 -8.18
CA ALA A 32 -6.78 4.77 -9.41
C ALA A 32 -6.93 3.28 -9.10
N ALA A 33 -7.68 2.56 -9.94
CA ALA A 33 -8.04 1.15 -9.71
C ALA A 33 -6.82 0.23 -9.54
N CYS A 34 -5.69 0.58 -10.14
CA CYS A 34 -4.45 -0.19 -10.12
C CYS A 34 -3.62 -0.06 -8.84
N GLN A 35 -3.90 0.94 -8.00
CA GLN A 35 -3.11 1.18 -6.79
C GLN A 35 -3.33 0.06 -5.78
N GLN A 36 -2.31 -0.23 -4.95
CA GLN A 36 -2.44 -1.30 -3.96
C GLN A 36 -3.58 -1.02 -2.96
N GLY A 37 -3.85 0.25 -2.64
CA GLY A 37 -4.95 0.66 -1.76
C GLY A 37 -6.33 0.27 -2.29
N SER A 38 -6.64 0.58 -3.55
CA SER A 38 -7.93 0.17 -4.16
C SER A 38 -8.03 -1.36 -4.30
N GLN A 39 -6.92 -2.02 -4.62
CA GLN A 39 -6.87 -3.49 -4.69
C GLN A 39 -7.12 -4.13 -3.32
N PHE A 40 -6.66 -3.53 -2.22
CA PHE A 40 -7.00 -3.95 -0.86
C PHE A 40 -8.50 -3.87 -0.60
N VAL A 41 -9.16 -2.77 -0.97
CA VAL A 41 -10.63 -2.64 -0.82
C VAL A 41 -11.35 -3.74 -1.58
N PHE A 42 -10.96 -3.98 -2.83
CA PHE A 42 -11.53 -5.05 -3.65
C PHE A 42 -11.29 -6.42 -3.01
N MET A 43 -10.06 -6.73 -2.59
CA MET A 43 -9.71 -8.02 -1.97
C MET A 43 -10.42 -8.23 -0.63
N LYS A 44 -10.60 -7.17 0.18
CA LYS A 44 -11.35 -7.25 1.44
C LYS A 44 -12.80 -7.68 1.22
N ARG A 45 -13.41 -7.27 0.11
CA ARG A 45 -14.79 -7.64 -0.26
C ARG A 45 -14.90 -9.02 -0.92
N ASN A 46 -13.92 -9.39 -1.74
CA ASN A 46 -14.04 -10.55 -2.65
C ASN A 46 -13.16 -11.74 -2.29
N MET A 47 -12.09 -11.53 -1.53
CA MET A 47 -11.04 -12.51 -1.20
C MET A 47 -10.52 -12.35 0.24
N PRO A 48 -11.37 -12.16 1.27
CA PRO A 48 -10.94 -11.86 2.63
C PRO A 48 -10.06 -12.95 3.25
N GLU A 49 -10.26 -14.22 2.87
CA GLU A 49 -9.46 -15.35 3.32
C GLU A 49 -8.01 -15.29 2.86
N LEU A 50 -7.74 -14.68 1.70
CA LEU A 50 -6.37 -14.47 1.23
C LEU A 50 -5.66 -13.42 2.08
N LEU A 51 -6.36 -12.34 2.44
CA LEU A 51 -5.81 -11.29 3.31
C LEU A 51 -5.57 -11.83 4.73
N ALA A 52 -6.48 -12.64 5.26
CA ALA A 52 -6.34 -13.24 6.59
C ALA A 52 -5.12 -14.19 6.70
N ARG A 53 -4.69 -14.79 5.59
CA ARG A 53 -3.53 -15.69 5.53
C ARG A 53 -2.23 -14.97 5.16
N ALA A 54 -2.31 -13.73 4.69
CA ALA A 54 -1.15 -12.96 4.28
C ALA A 54 -0.35 -12.51 5.52
N SER A 55 0.97 -12.48 5.37
CA SER A 55 1.84 -11.90 6.42
C SER A 55 2.36 -10.52 6.03
N THR A 56 2.38 -10.20 4.74
CA THR A 56 2.90 -8.93 4.22
C THR A 56 2.36 -8.67 2.82
N ALA A 57 2.04 -7.43 2.51
CA ALA A 57 1.61 -6.99 1.19
C ALA A 57 2.71 -6.16 0.52
N PHE A 58 3.44 -6.82 -0.37
CA PHE A 58 4.57 -6.24 -1.08
C PHE A 58 4.18 -5.64 -2.43
N HIS A 59 4.87 -4.57 -2.82
CA HIS A 59 5.06 -4.27 -4.24
C HIS A 59 6.09 -5.23 -4.85
N CYS A 60 6.14 -5.35 -6.17
CA CYS A 60 7.03 -6.32 -6.83
C CYS A 60 8.51 -6.14 -6.43
N LYS A 61 8.97 -4.88 -6.30
CA LYS A 61 10.33 -4.60 -5.83
C LYS A 61 10.57 -5.00 -4.38
N ASP A 62 9.57 -4.88 -3.51
CA ASP A 62 9.68 -5.21 -2.09
C ASP A 62 9.82 -6.72 -1.91
N TRP A 63 9.11 -7.49 -2.73
CA TRP A 63 9.27 -8.94 -2.76
C TRP A 63 10.68 -9.35 -3.18
N LEU A 64 11.24 -8.71 -4.22
CA LEU A 64 12.63 -8.95 -4.64
C LEU A 64 13.61 -8.57 -3.53
N TYR A 65 13.42 -7.42 -2.89
CA TYR A 65 14.23 -6.99 -1.76
C TYR A 65 14.19 -8.02 -0.63
N PHE A 66 13.00 -8.44 -0.20
CA PHE A 66 12.83 -9.46 0.82
C PHE A 66 13.49 -10.80 0.43
N LYS A 67 13.39 -11.22 -0.83
CA LYS A 67 14.03 -12.46 -1.29
C LYS A 67 15.55 -12.40 -1.26
N LEU A 68 16.13 -11.22 -1.51
CA LEU A 68 17.58 -11.03 -1.53
C LEU A 68 18.17 -10.75 -0.15
N THR A 69 17.46 -10.01 0.70
CA THR A 69 18.00 -9.51 1.98
C THR A 69 17.41 -10.23 3.20
N GLY A 70 16.22 -10.81 3.07
CA GLY A 70 15.43 -11.34 4.19
C GLY A 70 14.59 -10.28 4.93
N ASP A 71 14.77 -9.00 4.60
CA ASP A 71 14.09 -7.89 5.28
C ASP A 71 12.77 -7.54 4.61
N ARG A 72 11.73 -7.34 5.43
CA ARG A 72 10.45 -6.81 4.96
C ARG A 72 10.50 -5.29 5.00
N ALA A 73 10.57 -4.66 3.84
CA ALA A 73 10.60 -3.21 3.73
C ALA A 73 9.89 -2.76 2.47
N THR A 74 9.35 -1.53 2.52
CA THR A 74 8.99 -0.77 1.33
C THR A 74 9.68 0.59 1.36
N ASP A 75 9.59 1.33 0.27
CA ASP A 75 10.18 2.66 0.19
C ASP A 75 9.09 3.75 0.34
N PRO A 76 9.48 5.00 0.66
CA PRO A 76 8.53 6.08 0.83
C PRO A 76 7.66 6.34 -0.40
N SER A 77 8.18 6.19 -1.63
CA SER A 77 7.44 6.56 -2.84
C SER A 77 6.20 5.70 -3.04
N GLU A 78 6.31 4.37 -2.90
CA GLU A 78 5.16 3.47 -3.02
C GLU A 78 4.21 3.58 -1.82
N ALA A 79 4.77 3.73 -0.62
CA ALA A 79 4.01 3.79 0.61
C ALA A 79 3.14 5.06 0.71
N THR A 80 3.71 6.24 0.48
CA THR A 80 3.01 7.52 0.72
C THR A 80 2.03 7.85 -0.38
N PHE A 81 2.33 7.42 -1.61
CA PHE A 81 1.43 7.55 -2.75
C PHE A 81 0.13 6.74 -2.56
N THR A 82 0.19 5.65 -1.78
CA THR A 82 -0.93 4.71 -1.62
C THR A 82 -1.65 4.85 -0.28
N PHE A 83 -0.91 4.89 0.83
CA PHE A 83 -1.44 4.74 2.19
C PHE A 83 -0.93 5.82 3.16
N GLY A 84 -0.24 6.85 2.69
CA GLY A 84 0.52 7.75 3.56
C GLY A 84 0.33 9.24 3.33
N ASP A 85 1.15 10.02 4.03
CA ASP A 85 1.26 11.47 3.86
C ASP A 85 2.65 11.79 3.30
N PHE A 86 2.69 12.41 2.11
CA PHE A 86 3.96 12.71 1.44
C PHE A 86 4.83 13.70 2.25
N ARG A 87 4.23 14.46 3.18
CA ARG A 87 4.94 15.44 4.02
C ARG A 87 5.69 14.76 5.16
N THR A 88 5.07 13.77 5.80
CA THR A 88 5.70 13.01 6.90
C THR A 88 6.55 11.86 6.38
N ARG A 89 6.27 11.39 5.15
CA ARG A 89 6.85 10.20 4.53
C ARG A 89 6.51 8.91 5.29
N GLU A 90 5.35 8.89 5.95
CA GLU A 90 4.86 7.80 6.77
C GLU A 90 3.45 7.36 6.34
N TYR A 91 3.04 6.17 6.77
CA TYR A 91 1.65 5.74 6.67
C TYR A 91 0.73 6.68 7.47
N CYS A 92 -0.46 6.94 6.94
CA CYS A 92 -1.42 7.88 7.49
C CYS A 92 -2.71 7.15 7.83
N ASP A 93 -3.12 7.19 9.09
CA ASP A 93 -4.34 6.51 9.55
C ASP A 93 -5.59 7.06 8.87
N ASP A 94 -5.68 8.39 8.68
CA ASP A 94 -6.76 9.02 7.93
C ASP A 94 -6.93 8.41 6.53
N VAL A 95 -5.83 8.15 5.81
CA VAL A 95 -5.85 7.55 4.47
C VAL A 95 -6.34 6.11 4.53
N LEU A 96 -5.89 5.33 5.51
CA LEU A 96 -6.31 3.95 5.71
C LEU A 96 -7.80 3.84 6.09
N ASP A 97 -8.27 4.78 6.90
CA ASP A 97 -9.68 4.88 7.33
C ASP A 97 -10.59 5.27 6.17
N VAL A 98 -10.21 6.27 5.35
CA VAL A 98 -10.97 6.66 4.14
C VAL A 98 -11.09 5.49 3.17
N LEU A 99 -10.02 4.72 2.99
CA LEU A 99 -10.04 3.51 2.15
C LEU A 99 -10.80 2.34 2.80
N GLY A 100 -11.08 2.39 4.11
CA GLY A 100 -11.75 1.32 4.85
C GLY A 100 -10.88 0.07 5.05
N VAL A 101 -9.56 0.25 5.16
CA VAL A 101 -8.57 -0.84 5.22
C VAL A 101 -7.59 -0.71 6.40
N ALA A 102 -7.91 0.10 7.40
CA ALA A 102 -7.07 0.29 8.60
C ALA A 102 -6.80 -1.02 9.37
N ASP A 103 -7.75 -1.96 9.38
CA ASP A 103 -7.58 -3.31 9.91
C ASP A 103 -6.50 -4.12 9.18
N LEU A 104 -6.19 -3.77 7.94
CA LEU A 104 -5.14 -4.40 7.12
C LEU A 104 -3.76 -3.74 7.28
N ARG A 105 -3.62 -2.71 8.14
CA ARG A 105 -2.33 -2.01 8.36
C ARG A 105 -1.20 -2.95 8.76
N HIS A 106 -1.50 -4.02 9.47
CA HIS A 106 -0.53 -5.05 9.88
C HIS A 106 0.14 -5.78 8.69
N LEU A 107 -0.44 -5.73 7.50
CA LEU A 107 0.16 -6.28 6.28
C LEU A 107 1.18 -5.34 5.64
N LEU A 108 1.21 -4.07 6.01
CA LEU A 108 2.09 -3.08 5.41
C LEU A 108 3.50 -3.20 6.02
N PRO A 109 4.55 -3.41 5.19
CA PRO A 109 5.92 -3.48 5.70
C PRO A 109 6.41 -2.09 6.18
N PRO A 110 7.39 -2.02 7.10
CA PRO A 110 8.02 -0.76 7.47
C PRO A 110 8.57 0.02 6.26
N ILE A 111 8.49 1.35 6.35
CA ILE A 111 9.04 2.26 5.34
C ILE A 111 10.51 2.50 5.65
N VAL A 112 11.39 2.23 4.67
CA VAL A 112 12.84 2.46 4.75
C VAL A 112 13.27 3.38 3.62
N ASP A 113 13.99 4.45 3.95
CA ASP A 113 14.56 5.35 2.93
C ASP A 113 15.78 4.69 2.27
N GLY A 114 15.53 4.05 1.11
CA GLY A 114 16.55 3.37 0.31
C GLY A 114 17.70 4.25 -0.17
N SER A 115 17.57 5.59 -0.11
CA SER A 115 18.67 6.51 -0.41
C SER A 115 19.68 6.65 0.74
N ARG A 116 19.31 6.19 1.94
CA ARG A 116 20.12 6.32 3.17
C ARG A 116 20.50 4.98 3.76
N GLN A 117 19.64 3.97 3.62
CA GLN A 117 19.81 2.67 4.22
C GLN A 117 19.45 1.56 3.22
N SER A 118 20.28 0.53 3.17
CA SER A 118 19.99 -0.73 2.50
C SER A 118 20.51 -1.89 3.34
N ALA A 119 19.84 -3.02 3.24
CA ALA A 119 20.27 -4.26 3.86
C ALA A 119 21.33 -4.95 2.98
N GLY A 120 22.19 -5.72 3.63
CA GLY A 120 23.10 -6.62 2.93
C GLY A 120 22.35 -7.78 2.28
N LEU A 121 22.99 -8.44 1.32
CA LEU A 121 22.48 -9.69 0.76
C LEU A 121 22.50 -10.78 1.83
N SER A 122 21.43 -11.58 1.85
CA SER A 122 21.37 -12.78 2.66
C SER A 122 22.33 -13.84 2.11
N ARG A 123 22.69 -14.83 2.93
CA ARG A 123 23.55 -15.96 2.48
C ARG A 123 22.93 -16.80 1.37
N ALA A 124 21.62 -16.72 1.19
CA ALA A 124 20.87 -17.51 0.22
C ALA A 124 20.63 -16.77 -1.12
N ALA A 125 21.06 -15.51 -1.21
CA ALA A 125 20.92 -14.68 -2.41
C ALA A 125 21.96 -15.02 -3.48
#